data_AF-U5CQ87-F1
#
_entry.id   AF-U5CQ87-F1
#
_cell.length_a   1.000
_cell.length_b   1.000
_cell.length_c   1.000
_cell.angle_alpha   90.00
_cell.angle_beta   90.00
_cell.angle_gamma   90.00
#
_symmetry.space_group_name_H-M   'P 1'
#
loop_
_entity.id
_entity.type
_entity.pdbx_description
1 polymer ?
#
loop_
_entity_poly.entity_id
_entity_poly.type
_entity_poly.pdbx_seq_one_letter_code
_entity_poly.pdbx_strand_id
1 'polypeptide(L)'
;MNYLKKIRLNKERQELDKLIIDFLNIGDYVSESYEKLGKKINVDANKIKGVIDLLTLAGIIEVIYQTDDYVFYKIKEGINKNEIIRRIQRK
;
A
#
# COMPACT_ATOMS: atom_id res chain seq x y z
N MET A 1 26.63 14.09 -4.00
CA MET A 1 25.26 13.87 -3.51
C MET A 1 25.17 14.43 -2.09
N ASN A 2 24.38 15.48 -1.86
CA ASN A 2 24.32 16.22 -0.59
C ASN A 2 23.71 15.33 0.52
N TYR A 3 24.33 15.29 1.72
CA TYR A 3 23.89 14.47 2.86
C TYR A 3 22.41 14.71 3.22
N LEU A 4 21.94 15.96 3.12
CA LEU A 4 20.55 16.34 3.36
C LEU A 4 19.57 15.66 2.39
N LYS A 5 19.96 15.52 1.11
CA LYS A 5 19.14 14.84 0.10
C LYS A 5 19.03 13.33 0.39
N LYS A 6 20.10 12.70 0.89
CA LYS A 6 20.10 11.28 1.26
C LYS A 6 19.20 11.01 2.48
N ILE A 7 19.25 11.87 3.50
CA ILE A 7 18.40 11.75 4.69
C ILE A 7 16.92 11.88 4.30
N ARG A 8 16.59 12.87 3.45
CA ARG A 8 15.22 13.07 2.97
C ARG A 8 14.67 11.85 2.22
N LEU A 9 15.44 11.31 1.27
CA LEU A 9 15.04 10.11 0.51
C LEU A 9 14.84 8.89 1.43
N ASN A 10 15.68 8.72 2.45
CA ASN A 10 15.51 7.64 3.42
C ASN A 10 14.21 7.79 4.23
N LYS A 11 13.87 9.03 4.63
CA LYS A 11 12.63 9.30 5.37
C LYS A 11 11.38 9.06 4.52
N GLU A 12 11.37 9.58 3.29
CA GLU A 12 10.25 9.38 2.33
C GLU A 12 10.04 7.88 2.05
N ARG A 13 11.12 7.11 1.96
CA ARG A 13 11.05 5.66 1.79
C ARG A 13 10.47 4.95 3.01
N GLN A 14 10.90 5.30 4.22
CA GLN A 14 10.36 4.73 5.46
C GLN A 14 8.86 5.00 5.62
N GLU A 15 8.40 6.20 5.25
CA GLU A 15 6.98 6.56 5.27
C GLU A 15 6.17 5.71 4.27
N LEU A 16 6.70 5.48 3.06
CA LEU A 16 6.08 4.61 2.07
C LEU A 16 6.05 3.14 2.51
N ASP A 17 7.16 2.64 3.07
CA ASP A 17 7.28 1.27 3.58
C ASP A 17 6.23 1.01 4.68
N LYS A 18 6.08 1.94 5.62
CA LYS A 18 5.04 1.89 6.64
C LYS A 18 3.63 1.89 6.03
N LEU A 19 3.38 2.78 5.07
CA LEU A 19 2.08 2.87 4.40
C LEU A 19 1.69 1.56 3.71
N ILE A 20 2.63 0.92 3.00
CA ILE A 20 2.39 -0.36 2.34
C ILE A 20 2.05 -1.45 3.38
N ILE A 21 2.79 -1.50 4.50
CA ILE A 21 2.54 -2.47 5.57
C ILE A 21 1.15 -2.27 6.17
N ASP A 22 0.81 -1.03 6.54
CA ASP A 22 -0.49 -0.70 7.12
C ASP A 22 -1.62 -1.08 6.16
N PHE A 23 -1.45 -0.82 4.86
CA PHE A 23 -2.41 -1.19 3.83
C PHE A 23 -2.58 -2.71 3.68
N LEU A 24 -1.49 -3.49 3.63
CA LEU A 24 -1.55 -4.96 3.54
C LEU A 24 -2.18 -5.60 4.80
N ASN A 25 -2.12 -4.91 5.94
CA ASN A 25 -2.76 -5.34 7.17
C ASN A 25 -4.28 -5.10 7.18
N ILE A 26 -4.84 -4.32 6.25
CA ILE A 26 -6.30 -4.11 6.15
C ILE A 26 -7.02 -5.43 5.88
N GLY A 27 -6.47 -6.28 5.02
CA GLY A 27 -7.07 -7.58 4.68
C GLY A 27 -6.60 -8.14 3.34
N ASP A 28 -6.91 -9.42 3.13
CA ASP A 28 -6.56 -10.13 1.88
C ASP A 28 -7.61 -9.93 0.79
N TYR A 29 -8.83 -9.61 1.18
CA TYR A 29 -9.98 -9.33 0.33
C TYR A 29 -10.67 -8.09 0.88
N VAL A 30 -10.74 -7.04 0.08
CA VAL A 30 -11.20 -5.74 0.54
C VAL A 30 -12.07 -5.10 -0.51
N SER A 31 -13.31 -4.81 -0.12
CA SER A 31 -14.33 -4.16 -0.93
C SER A 31 -14.84 -2.95 -0.14
N GLU A 32 -14.24 -1.79 -0.33
CA GLU A 32 -14.56 -0.57 0.44
C GLU A 32 -14.27 0.71 -0.36
N SER A 33 -14.80 1.85 0.12
CA SER A 33 -14.46 3.15 -0.45
C SER A 33 -13.04 3.58 -0.09
N TYR A 34 -12.42 4.37 -0.96
CA TYR A 34 -11.08 4.93 -0.70
C TYR A 34 -11.02 5.75 0.58
N GLU A 35 -12.08 6.50 0.89
CA GLU A 35 -12.16 7.26 2.15
C GLU A 35 -12.17 6.35 3.38
N LYS A 36 -12.91 5.23 3.33
CA LYS A 36 -13.00 4.31 4.46
C LYS A 36 -11.67 3.60 4.70
N LEU A 37 -10.99 3.19 3.63
CA LEU A 37 -9.64 2.65 3.68
C LEU A 37 -8.65 3.67 4.23
N GLY A 38 -8.73 4.91 3.74
CA GLY A 38 -7.94 6.03 4.22
C GLY A 38 -8.08 6.24 5.72
N LYS A 39 -9.32 6.25 6.23
CA LYS A 39 -9.60 6.37 7.67
C LYS A 39 -9.00 5.22 8.50
N LYS A 40 -9.00 3.99 8.00
CA LYS A 40 -8.44 2.82 8.73
C LYS A 40 -6.95 2.94 9.00
N ILE A 41 -6.21 3.56 8.08
CA ILE A 41 -4.75 3.72 8.19
C ILE A 41 -4.31 5.19 8.32
N ASN A 42 -5.26 6.09 8.61
CA ASN A 42 -5.06 7.54 8.77
C ASN A 42 -4.33 8.22 7.59
N VAL A 43 -4.79 7.94 6.38
CA VAL A 43 -4.19 8.37 5.11
C VAL A 43 -5.27 8.94 4.19
N ASP A 44 -4.91 9.92 3.36
CA ASP A 44 -5.81 10.51 2.36
C ASP A 44 -6.24 9.50 1.27
N ALA A 45 -7.47 9.62 0.79
CA ALA A 45 -8.02 8.73 -0.23
C ALA A 45 -7.18 8.69 -1.53
N ASN A 46 -6.55 9.81 -1.94
CA ASN A 46 -5.69 9.83 -3.12
C ASN A 46 -4.41 9.03 -2.92
N LYS A 47 -3.86 9.05 -1.70
CA LYS A 47 -2.71 8.20 -1.35
C LYS A 47 -3.10 6.73 -1.36
N ILE A 48 -4.32 6.39 -0.94
CA ILE A 48 -4.83 5.00 -1.05
C ILE A 48 -4.88 4.54 -2.51
N LYS A 49 -5.40 5.38 -3.42
CA LYS A 49 -5.39 5.08 -4.87
C LYS A 49 -3.97 4.78 -5.36
N GLY A 50 -3.01 5.63 -5.03
CA GLY A 50 -1.61 5.42 -5.42
C GLY A 50 -0.98 4.15 -4.83
N VAL A 51 -1.35 3.73 -3.61
CA VAL A 51 -0.88 2.46 -3.03
C VAL A 51 -1.47 1.27 -3.79
N ILE A 52 -2.76 1.32 -4.14
CA ILE A 52 -3.41 0.27 -4.94
C ILE A 52 -2.75 0.17 -6.31
N ASP A 53 -2.50 1.28 -6.99
CA ASP A 53 -1.81 1.29 -8.28
C ASP A 53 -0.41 0.66 -8.14
N LEU A 54 0.35 1.04 -7.12
CA LEU A 54 1.69 0.51 -6.87
C LEU A 54 1.68 -0.99 -6.59
N LEU A 55 0.77 -1.48 -5.75
CA LEU A 55 0.67 -2.90 -5.41
C LEU A 55 0.15 -3.74 -6.57
N THR A 56 -0.70 -3.17 -7.43
CA THR A 56 -1.18 -3.79 -8.66
C THR A 56 -0.05 -3.91 -9.67
N LEU A 57 0.72 -2.84 -9.89
CA LEU A 57 1.92 -2.85 -10.74
C LEU A 57 2.99 -3.82 -10.23
N ALA A 58 3.13 -3.94 -8.92
CA ALA A 58 4.02 -4.92 -8.29
C ALA A 58 3.51 -6.37 -8.36
N GLY A 59 2.28 -6.60 -8.84
CA GLY A 59 1.66 -7.92 -8.93
C GLY A 59 1.31 -8.54 -7.57
N ILE A 60 1.22 -7.73 -6.52
CA ILE A 60 0.91 -8.18 -5.15
C ILE A 60 -0.60 -8.34 -4.99
N ILE A 61 -1.37 -7.41 -5.53
CA ILE A 61 -2.83 -7.43 -5.51
C ILE A 61 -3.40 -7.52 -6.93
N GLU A 62 -4.62 -7.99 -7.00
CA GLU A 62 -5.47 -7.99 -8.19
C GLU A 62 -6.71 -7.15 -7.89
N VAL A 63 -6.91 -6.09 -8.67
CA VAL A 63 -8.12 -5.27 -8.61
C VAL A 63 -9.21 -5.95 -9.44
N ILE A 64 -10.31 -6.28 -8.79
CA ILE A 64 -11.44 -6.99 -9.39
C ILE A 64 -12.45 -5.98 -9.95
N TYR A 65 -12.69 -4.90 -9.21
CA TYR A 65 -13.63 -3.84 -9.59
C TYR A 65 -13.17 -2.51 -9.01
N GLN A 66 -13.33 -1.42 -9.77
CA GLN A 66 -12.91 -0.09 -9.36
C GLN A 66 -13.83 0.98 -9.95
N THR A 67 -14.15 1.99 -9.15
CA THR A 67 -14.78 3.25 -9.55
C THR A 67 -13.97 4.42 -9.00
N ASP A 68 -14.45 5.65 -9.18
CA ASP A 68 -13.79 6.83 -8.62
C ASP A 68 -13.75 6.83 -7.09
N ASP A 69 -14.75 6.24 -6.42
CA ASP A 69 -14.89 6.28 -4.96
C ASP A 69 -14.66 4.93 -4.27
N TYR A 70 -14.69 3.83 -5.03
CA TYR A 70 -14.75 2.49 -4.49
C TYR A 70 -13.77 1.54 -5.17
N VAL A 71 -13.27 0.57 -4.40
CA VAL A 71 -12.41 -0.48 -4.91
C VAL A 71 -12.76 -1.83 -4.29
N PHE A 72 -12.71 -2.86 -5.13
CA PHE A 72 -12.66 -4.24 -4.72
C PHE A 72 -11.35 -4.86 -5.22
N TYR A 73 -10.50 -5.28 -4.30
CA TYR A 73 -9.25 -5.96 -4.60
C TYR A 73 -9.08 -7.21 -3.73
N LYS A 74 -8.20 -8.10 -4.19
CA LYS A 74 -7.68 -9.20 -3.40
C LYS A 74 -6.17 -9.30 -3.53
N ILE A 75 -5.52 -9.95 -2.58
CA ILE A 75 -4.13 -10.37 -2.73
C ILE A 75 -4.07 -11.46 -3.79
N LYS A 76 -3.12 -11.32 -4.72
CA LYS A 76 -2.98 -12.24 -5.84
C LYS A 76 -2.62 -13.63 -5.35
N GLU A 77 -3.17 -14.66 -5.99
CA GLU A 77 -2.91 -16.04 -5.62
C GLU A 77 -1.40 -16.36 -5.66
N GLY A 78 -0.91 -17.12 -4.67
CA GLY A 78 0.50 -17.42 -4.51
C GLY A 78 1.34 -16.33 -3.83
N ILE A 79 0.76 -15.15 -3.54
CA ILE A 79 1.45 -14.09 -2.79
C ILE A 79 1.28 -14.27 -1.29
N ASN A 80 2.39 -14.33 -0.56
CA ASN A 80 2.40 -14.31 0.90
C ASN A 80 2.66 -12.90 1.43
N LYS A 81 1.59 -12.20 1.85
CA LYS A 81 1.70 -10.81 2.36
C LYS A 81 2.62 -10.69 3.56
N ASN A 82 2.65 -11.69 4.45
CA ASN A 82 3.45 -11.65 5.67
C ASN A 82 4.94 -11.72 5.34
N GLU A 83 5.30 -12.45 4.27
CA GLU A 83 6.67 -12.45 3.79
C GLU A 83 7.08 -11.10 3.20
N ILE A 84 6.19 -10.45 2.45
CA ILE A 84 6.40 -9.10 1.92
C ILE A 84 6.62 -8.11 3.07
N ILE A 85 5.72 -8.10 4.06
CA ILE A 85 5.83 -7.23 5.24
C ILE A 85 7.18 -7.45 5.95
N ARG A 86 7.58 -8.70 6.20
CA ARG A 86 8.88 -9.01 6.81
C ARG A 86 10.06 -8.51 5.98
N ARG A 87 10.00 -8.61 4.65
CA ARG A 87 11.06 -8.13 3.75
C ARG A 87 11.15 -6.61 3.75
N ILE A 88 10.04 -5.90 3.90
CA ILE A 88 10.01 -4.44 4.03
C ILE A 88 10.60 -4.03 5.39
N GLN A 89 10.16 -4.65 6.49
CA GLN A 89 10.61 -4.31 7.85
C GLN A 89 12.10 -4.59 8.13
N ARG A 90 12.75 -5.46 7.35
CA ARG A 90 14.17 -5.81 7.49
C ARG A 90 15.13 -4.88 6.73
N LYS A 91 14.61 -3.95 5.91
CA LYS A 91 15.40 -3.04 5.07
C LYS A 91 15.67 -1.71 5.75
#